data_AF-A0A964UDS4-F1
#
_entry.id   AF-A0A964UDS4-F1
#
_cell.length_a   1.000
_cell.length_b   1.000
_cell.length_c   1.000
_cell.angle_alpha   90.00
_cell.angle_beta   90.00
_cell.angle_gamma   90.00
#
_symmetry.space_group_name_H-M   'P 1'
#
loop_
_entity.id
_entity.type
_entity.pdbx_description
1 polymer ?
#
loop_
_entity_poly.entity_id
_entity_poly.type
_entity_poly.pdbx_seq_one_letter_code
_entity_poly.pdbx_strand_id
1 'polypeptide(L)'
;MADPAPFDETAERLKIRSSPRPVARINRKMLLAGACVAALLLFAAASIALAPPGAGGPVGEELYNTTNTRTPDGLASLPSGYGDVLPVEEGVARLGPPLSGDLGSTILQAERDLGIQPEYVRTLEDDFRPNPADEAARARRMRAAAMADEAARAPVFFQLQSEAG
;
A
#
# COMPACT_ATOMS: atom_id res chain seq x y z
N MET A 1 43.32 -18.94 -92.51
CA MET A 1 42.91 -19.95 -91.51
C MET A 1 42.58 -19.19 -90.25
N ALA A 2 41.33 -19.25 -89.77
CA ALA A 2 40.98 -18.64 -88.49
C ALA A 2 41.45 -19.58 -87.38
N ASP A 3 42.14 -19.03 -86.37
CA ASP A 3 42.62 -19.81 -85.22
C ASP A 3 41.44 -20.45 -84.48
N PRO A 4 41.62 -21.67 -83.94
CA PRO A 4 40.57 -22.34 -83.21
C PRO A 4 40.19 -21.53 -81.98
N ALA A 5 38.89 -21.34 -81.78
CA ALA A 5 38.37 -20.67 -80.60
C ALA A 5 38.87 -21.39 -79.33
N PRO A 6 39.21 -20.64 -78.27
CA PRO A 6 39.72 -21.20 -77.04
C PRO A 6 38.71 -22.18 -76.42
N PHE A 7 39.24 -23.21 -75.74
CA PHE A 7 38.46 -24.33 -75.21
C PHE A 7 37.34 -23.90 -74.25
N ASP A 8 37.54 -22.80 -73.51
CA ASP A 8 36.54 -22.28 -72.56
C ASP A 8 35.27 -21.78 -73.28
N GLU A 9 35.40 -21.15 -74.44
CA GLU A 9 34.27 -20.63 -75.21
C GLU A 9 33.46 -21.75 -75.87
N THR A 10 34.15 -22.82 -76.30
CA THR A 10 33.48 -24.03 -76.81
C THR A 10 32.82 -24.83 -75.69
N ALA A 11 33.44 -24.91 -74.50
CA ALA A 11 32.86 -25.54 -73.33
C ALA A 11 31.60 -24.80 -72.83
N GLU A 12 31.59 -23.48 -72.88
CA GLU A 12 30.44 -22.66 -72.48
C GLU A 12 29.27 -22.81 -73.47
N ARG A 13 29.55 -22.89 -74.78
CA ARG A 13 28.55 -23.15 -75.83
C ARG A 13 27.92 -24.55 -75.77
N LEU A 14 28.65 -25.55 -75.27
CA LEU A 14 28.19 -26.94 -75.17
C LEU A 14 27.59 -27.29 -73.80
N LYS A 15 27.34 -26.29 -72.95
CA LYS A 15 26.80 -26.49 -71.59
C LYS A 15 25.30 -26.79 -71.62
N ILE A 16 24.94 -28.08 -71.70
CA ILE A 16 23.54 -28.57 -71.77
C ILE A 16 22.82 -28.50 -70.41
N ARG A 17 23.56 -28.38 -69.29
CA ARG A 17 22.98 -28.29 -67.94
C ARG A 17 22.87 -26.84 -67.48
N SER A 18 21.70 -26.48 -66.94
CA SER A 18 21.52 -25.21 -66.24
C SER A 18 22.47 -25.12 -65.04
N SER A 19 22.99 -23.92 -64.79
CA SER A 19 23.84 -23.68 -63.62
C SER A 19 23.01 -23.93 -62.34
N PRO A 20 23.55 -24.64 -61.33
CA PRO A 20 22.85 -24.81 -60.06
C PRO A 20 22.56 -23.44 -59.43
N ARG A 21 21.39 -23.30 -58.77
CA ARG A 21 21.05 -22.08 -58.04
C ARG A 21 22.08 -21.85 -56.94
N PRO A 22 22.70 -20.65 -56.84
CA PRO A 22 23.65 -20.38 -55.77
C PRO A 22 22.93 -20.48 -54.42
N VAL A 23 23.49 -21.26 -53.50
CA VAL A 23 22.96 -21.41 -52.14
C VAL A 23 23.72 -20.43 -51.24
N ALA A 24 23.02 -19.44 -50.70
CA ALA A 24 23.59 -18.54 -49.71
C ALA A 24 23.92 -19.31 -48.42
N ARG A 25 25.20 -19.60 -48.19
CA ARG A 25 25.67 -20.23 -46.96
C ARG A 25 25.89 -19.15 -45.90
N ILE A 26 24.88 -18.91 -45.07
CA ILE A 26 24.97 -17.94 -43.98
C ILE A 26 25.75 -18.57 -42.82
N ASN A 27 26.78 -17.87 -42.33
CA ASN A 27 27.51 -18.29 -41.15
C ASN A 27 26.60 -18.17 -39.92
N ARG A 28 26.28 -19.30 -39.28
CA ARG A 28 25.43 -19.35 -38.07
C ARG A 28 25.93 -18.42 -36.96
N LYS A 29 27.25 -18.23 -36.84
CA LYS A 29 27.83 -17.31 -35.85
C LYS A 29 27.50 -15.85 -36.16
N MET A 30 27.46 -15.47 -37.44
CA MET A 30 27.11 -14.12 -37.87
C MET A 30 25.61 -13.85 -37.69
N LEU A 31 24.77 -14.84 -37.93
CA LEU A 31 23.33 -14.74 -37.65
C LEU A 31 23.07 -14.58 -36.15
N LEU A 32 23.77 -15.36 -35.32
CA LEU A 32 23.68 -15.25 -33.85
C LEU A 32 24.18 -13.88 -33.37
N ALA A 33 25.32 -13.41 -33.86
CA ALA A 33 25.88 -12.10 -33.51
C ALA A 33 24.92 -10.97 -33.91
N GLY A 34 24.36 -11.01 -35.12
CA GLY A 34 23.38 -10.02 -35.58
C GLY A 34 22.11 -10.01 -34.72
N ALA A 35 21.59 -11.19 -34.37
CA ALA A 35 20.42 -11.31 -33.50
C ALA A 35 20.69 -10.74 -32.09
N CYS A 36 21.86 -11.03 -31.51
CA CYS A 36 22.25 -10.47 -30.21
C CYS A 36 22.34 -8.94 -30.26
N VAL A 37 22.97 -8.37 -31.30
CA VAL A 37 23.06 -6.92 -31.46
C VAL A 37 21.68 -6.29 -31.59
N ALA A 38 20.80 -6.87 -32.41
CA ALA A 38 19.42 -6.38 -32.57
C ALA A 38 18.64 -6.44 -31.25
N ALA A 39 18.77 -7.52 -30.49
CA ALA A 39 18.11 -7.68 -29.19
C ALA A 39 18.60 -6.63 -28.17
N LEU A 40 19.90 -6.37 -28.12
CA LEU A 40 20.47 -5.34 -27.24
C LEU A 40 19.97 -3.93 -27.61
N LEU A 41 19.87 -3.62 -28.90
CA LEU A 41 19.33 -2.33 -29.37
C LEU A 41 17.85 -2.16 -28.97
N LEU A 42 17.03 -3.19 -29.18
CA LEU A 42 15.62 -3.17 -28.76
C LEU A 42 15.48 -3.04 -27.25
N PHE A 43 16.30 -3.77 -26.48
CA PHE A 43 16.29 -3.69 -25.03
C PHE A 43 16.69 -2.31 -24.52
N ALA A 44 17.73 -1.69 -25.10
CA ALA A 44 18.15 -0.34 -24.75
C ALA A 44 17.06 0.69 -25.08
N ALA A 45 16.46 0.60 -26.27
CA ALA A 45 15.35 1.46 -26.66
C ALA A 45 14.14 1.31 -25.72
N ALA A 46 13.77 0.07 -25.38
CA ALA A 46 12.69 -0.21 -24.43
C ALA A 46 13.02 0.29 -23.03
N SER A 47 14.26 0.15 -22.57
CA SER A 47 14.70 0.64 -21.26
C SER A 47 14.61 2.16 -21.16
N ILE A 48 14.91 2.89 -22.24
CA ILE A 48 14.76 4.34 -22.30
C ILE A 48 13.28 4.73 -22.40
N ALA A 49 12.51 4.07 -23.26
CA ALA A 49 11.10 4.38 -23.47
C ALA A 49 10.24 4.08 -22.24
N LEU A 50 10.60 3.04 -21.49
CA LEU A 50 9.95 2.61 -20.26
C LEU A 50 10.66 3.13 -19.01
N ALA A 51 11.68 3.99 -19.17
CA ALA A 51 12.32 4.62 -18.04
C ALA A 51 11.24 5.36 -17.25
N PRO A 52 10.99 4.97 -15.99
CA PRO A 52 9.97 5.64 -15.19
C PRO A 52 10.37 7.11 -15.09
N PRO A 53 9.41 8.06 -15.16
CA PRO A 53 9.70 9.46 -14.87
C PRO A 53 10.40 9.50 -13.52
N GLY A 54 11.62 10.04 -13.50
CA GLY A 54 12.51 9.95 -12.34
C GLY A 54 11.81 10.49 -11.08
N ALA A 55 11.95 9.77 -9.97
CA ALA A 55 11.49 10.15 -8.64
C ALA A 55 12.32 11.31 -8.06
N GLY A 56 12.56 12.35 -8.84
CA GLY A 56 13.30 13.57 -8.49
C GLY A 56 12.47 14.85 -8.62
N GLY A 57 11.18 14.74 -8.97
CA GLY A 57 10.21 15.81 -8.70
C GLY A 57 9.87 15.85 -7.21
N PRO A 58 9.53 17.02 -6.63
CA PRO A 58 9.25 17.15 -5.20
C PRO A 58 8.24 16.08 -4.76
N VAL A 59 8.62 15.35 -3.71
CA VAL A 59 7.82 14.30 -3.09
C VAL A 59 6.64 14.98 -2.39
N GLY A 60 5.52 15.10 -3.10
CA GLY A 60 4.27 15.62 -2.55
C GLY A 60 3.52 16.53 -3.52
N GLU A 61 2.69 15.92 -4.38
CA GLU A 61 1.32 16.35 -4.73
C GLU A 61 0.85 15.57 -5.98
N GLU A 62 -0.11 14.67 -5.74
CA GLU A 62 -1.28 14.45 -6.61
C GLU A 62 -1.06 14.01 -8.07
N LEU A 63 -1.05 12.68 -8.28
CA LEU A 63 -1.15 12.07 -9.62
C LEU A 63 -2.53 11.46 -9.93
N TYR A 64 -3.61 12.10 -9.44
CA TYR A 64 -4.91 12.03 -10.10
C TYR A 64 -5.24 13.43 -10.59
N ASN A 65 -4.99 13.71 -11.87
CA ASN A 65 -5.47 14.93 -12.52
C ASN A 65 -7.01 14.90 -12.58
N THR A 66 -7.67 15.42 -11.55
CA THR A 66 -9.13 15.69 -11.52
C THR A 66 -9.46 17.09 -12.04
N THR A 67 -8.45 17.90 -12.36
CA THR A 67 -8.55 19.33 -12.71
C THR A 67 -9.19 19.61 -14.08
N ASN A 68 -9.46 18.61 -14.92
CA ASN A 68 -10.07 18.82 -16.24
C ASN A 68 -11.59 18.53 -16.23
N THR A 69 -12.29 19.01 -15.21
CA THR A 69 -13.76 19.11 -15.21
C THR A 69 -14.12 20.48 -14.68
N ARG A 70 -15.09 21.15 -15.32
CA ARG A 70 -15.62 22.43 -14.86
C ARG A 70 -16.31 22.22 -13.53
N THR A 71 -15.57 22.37 -12.44
CA THR A 71 -16.09 22.24 -11.08
C THR A 71 -17.15 23.32 -10.86
N PRO A 72 -18.39 22.97 -10.49
CA PRO A 72 -19.43 23.95 -10.17
C PRO A 72 -19.01 24.80 -8.97
N ASP A 73 -19.41 26.08 -8.94
CA ASP A 73 -18.96 27.06 -7.93
C ASP A 73 -19.19 26.59 -6.49
N GLY A 74 -20.24 25.79 -6.24
CA GLY A 74 -20.55 25.23 -4.91
C GLY A 74 -19.61 24.12 -4.44
N LEU A 75 -18.83 23.51 -5.35
CA LEU A 75 -17.78 22.53 -5.00
C LEU A 75 -16.40 23.18 -4.86
N ALA A 76 -16.20 24.39 -5.40
CA ALA A 76 -14.96 25.14 -5.21
C ALA A 76 -14.83 25.77 -3.82
N SER A 77 -15.96 25.93 -3.09
CA SER A 77 -15.99 26.47 -1.74
C SER A 77 -15.89 25.40 -0.64
N LEU A 78 -15.84 24.12 -1.00
CA LEU A 78 -15.69 23.02 -0.05
C LEU A 78 -14.21 22.81 0.31
N PRO A 79 -13.91 22.38 1.55
CA PRO A 79 -12.55 21.99 1.93
C PRO A 79 -12.03 20.86 1.04
N SER A 80 -10.75 20.95 0.64
CA SER A 80 -10.09 20.01 -0.28
C SER A 80 -9.99 18.60 0.28
N GLY A 81 -9.99 18.43 1.59
CA GLY A 81 -10.01 17.14 2.25
C GLY A 81 -10.70 17.17 3.61
N TYR A 82 -10.97 15.98 4.14
CA TYR A 82 -11.57 15.79 5.46
C TYR A 82 -10.71 16.37 6.61
N GLY A 83 -9.41 16.57 6.38
CA GLY A 83 -8.48 17.21 7.34
C GLY A 83 -8.50 18.75 7.30
N ASP A 84 -8.93 19.34 6.19
CA ASP A 84 -9.03 20.80 6.01
C ASP A 84 -10.31 21.35 6.66
N VAL A 85 -11.20 20.45 7.09
CA VAL A 85 -12.33 20.73 7.97
C VAL A 85 -11.84 20.81 9.42
N LEU A 86 -10.81 21.61 9.71
CA LEU A 86 -10.32 21.89 11.07
C LEU A 86 -10.02 23.39 11.22
N PRO A 87 -10.47 24.04 12.32
CA PRO A 87 -10.02 23.70 13.66
C PRO A 87 -11.19 23.26 14.52
N VAL A 88 -11.47 21.96 14.55
CA VAL A 88 -12.66 21.50 15.23
C VAL A 88 -12.34 21.11 16.68
N GLU A 89 -12.12 22.14 17.50
CA GLU A 89 -12.24 21.99 18.96
C GLU A 89 -13.71 21.82 19.40
N GLU A 90 -14.70 22.06 18.53
CA GLU A 90 -16.13 22.07 18.91
C GLU A 90 -17.07 21.09 18.18
N GLY A 91 -16.59 20.24 17.27
CA GLY A 91 -17.48 19.51 16.33
C GLY A 91 -16.98 18.21 15.69
N VAL A 92 -15.78 17.72 16.00
CA VAL A 92 -15.35 16.36 15.63
C VAL A 92 -15.91 15.57 16.77
N ALA A 93 -16.99 14.83 16.49
CA ALA A 93 -17.61 13.96 17.47
C ALA A 93 -16.50 13.15 18.13
N ARG A 94 -16.22 13.47 19.40
CA ARG A 94 -15.10 12.90 20.13
C ARG A 94 -15.29 11.40 20.14
N LEU A 95 -14.46 10.69 19.39
CA LEU A 95 -14.54 9.25 19.31
C LEU A 95 -14.31 8.67 20.71
N GLY A 96 -15.03 7.59 21.00
CA GLY A 96 -14.87 6.89 22.27
C GLY A 96 -13.44 6.33 22.44
N PRO A 97 -13.12 5.79 23.63
CA PRO A 97 -11.89 5.01 23.80
C PRO A 97 -11.76 3.93 22.73
N PRO A 98 -10.53 3.54 22.34
CA PRO A 98 -10.31 2.40 21.48
C PRO A 98 -10.63 1.16 22.30
N LEU A 99 -11.73 0.49 21.96
CA LEU A 99 -12.21 -0.67 22.68
C LEU A 99 -11.99 -1.95 21.88
N SER A 100 -11.85 -3.06 22.59
CA SER A 100 -11.58 -4.37 22.00
C SER A 100 -12.81 -4.85 21.21
N GLY A 101 -12.84 -4.60 19.89
CA GLY A 101 -13.84 -5.11 18.93
C GLY A 101 -15.27 -5.25 19.50
N ASP A 102 -15.81 -6.47 19.43
CA ASP A 102 -17.17 -6.79 19.89
C ASP A 102 -17.37 -6.67 21.41
N LEU A 103 -16.32 -6.93 22.20
CA LEU A 103 -16.36 -6.83 23.66
C LEU A 103 -16.40 -5.38 24.15
N GLY A 104 -16.05 -4.42 23.30
CA GLY A 104 -15.94 -3.03 23.68
C GLY A 104 -17.19 -2.46 24.32
N SER A 105 -18.36 -2.76 23.74
CA SER A 105 -19.65 -2.30 24.28
C SER A 105 -19.90 -2.79 25.71
N THR A 106 -19.56 -4.06 26.00
CA THR A 106 -19.74 -4.67 27.32
C THR A 106 -18.76 -4.12 28.36
N ILE A 107 -17.51 -3.88 27.96
CA ILE A 107 -16.49 -3.29 28.83
C ILE A 107 -16.89 -1.85 29.18
N LEU A 108 -17.35 -1.08 28.19
CA LEU A 108 -17.81 0.29 28.40
C LEU A 108 -19.02 0.36 29.33
N GLN A 109 -19.95 -0.58 29.21
CA GLN A 109 -21.09 -0.67 30.12
C GLN A 109 -20.63 -1.01 31.55
N ALA A 110 -19.75 -2.00 31.71
CA ALA A 110 -19.22 -2.39 33.02
C ALA A 110 -18.45 -1.26 33.71
N GLU A 111 -17.72 -0.43 32.95
CA GLU A 111 -17.07 0.77 33.50
C GLU A 111 -18.08 1.80 34.00
N ARG A 112 -19.15 2.05 33.24
CA ARG A 112 -20.21 3.00 33.65
C ARG A 112 -20.93 2.51 34.91
N ASP A 113 -21.19 1.22 35.01
CA ASP A 113 -21.83 0.61 36.18
C ASP A 113 -20.96 0.75 37.44
N LEU A 114 -19.64 0.77 37.27
CA LEU A 114 -18.65 1.04 38.34
C LEU A 114 -18.35 2.53 38.55
N GLY A 115 -19.03 3.44 37.84
CA GLY A 115 -18.80 4.89 37.94
C GLY A 115 -17.46 5.36 37.37
N ILE A 116 -16.79 4.54 36.55
CA ILE A 116 -15.52 4.87 35.90
C ILE A 116 -15.81 5.67 34.62
N GLN A 117 -15.23 6.86 34.51
CA GLN A 117 -15.35 7.66 33.29
C GLN A 117 -14.43 7.11 32.19
N PRO A 118 -14.92 6.93 30.96
CA PRO A 118 -14.10 6.45 29.85
C PRO A 118 -13.04 7.49 29.47
N GLU A 119 -11.79 7.04 29.33
CA GLU A 119 -10.73 7.88 28.79
C GLU A 119 -10.83 7.99 27.28
N TYR A 120 -11.19 9.16 26.81
CA TYR A 120 -11.20 9.46 25.39
C TYR A 120 -9.79 9.62 24.84
N VAL A 121 -9.58 9.13 23.63
CA VAL A 121 -8.34 9.32 22.87
C VAL A 121 -8.09 10.82 22.72
N ARG A 122 -6.89 11.26 23.11
CA ARG A 122 -6.42 12.65 22.94
C ARG A 122 -5.34 12.79 21.87
N THR A 123 -4.75 11.68 21.48
CA THR A 123 -3.64 11.62 20.52
C THR A 123 -4.08 10.73 19.37
N LEU A 124 -4.00 11.22 18.13
CA LEU A 124 -4.16 10.35 16.97
C LEU A 124 -2.98 9.39 16.93
N GLU A 125 -3.24 8.12 17.23
CA GLU A 125 -2.31 7.03 17.06
C GLU A 125 -2.60 6.36 15.70
N ASP A 126 -1.55 5.90 15.01
CA ASP A 126 -1.68 5.24 13.70
C ASP A 126 -2.36 3.86 13.80
N ASP A 127 -2.47 3.29 15.01
CA ASP A 127 -3.13 2.01 15.28
C ASP A 127 -4.40 2.22 16.11
N PHE A 128 -5.53 1.71 15.60
CA PHE A 128 -6.83 1.76 16.28
C PHE A 128 -7.02 0.60 17.28
N ARG A 129 -6.02 -0.27 17.42
CA ARG A 129 -6.06 -1.35 18.41
C ARG A 129 -5.83 -0.79 19.81
N PRO A 130 -6.54 -1.31 20.82
CA PRO A 130 -6.24 -0.98 22.20
C PRO A 130 -4.78 -1.29 22.55
N ASN A 131 -4.09 -0.32 23.16
CA ASN A 131 -2.75 -0.53 23.67
C ASN A 131 -2.78 -1.47 24.90
N PRO A 132 -2.01 -2.57 24.93
CA PRO A 132 -2.04 -3.53 26.04
C PRO A 132 -1.63 -2.91 27.39
N ALA A 133 -0.78 -1.88 27.40
CA ALA A 133 -0.40 -1.18 28.63
C ALA A 133 -1.59 -0.41 29.23
N ASP A 134 -2.36 0.26 28.37
CA ASP A 134 -3.53 1.05 28.77
C ASP A 134 -4.69 0.13 29.18
N GLU A 135 -4.87 -0.99 28.47
CA GLU A 135 -5.82 -2.05 28.87
C GLU A 135 -5.49 -2.64 30.24
N ALA A 136 -4.20 -2.89 30.53
CA ALA A 136 -3.78 -3.39 31.84
C ALA A 136 -4.05 -2.36 32.96
N ALA A 137 -3.83 -1.07 32.69
CA ALA A 137 -4.14 0.00 33.63
C ALA A 137 -5.67 0.13 33.84
N ARG A 138 -6.47 0.04 32.77
CA ARG A 138 -7.93 0.01 32.81
C ARG A 138 -8.46 -1.16 33.63
N ALA A 139 -7.93 -2.37 33.41
CA ALA A 139 -8.31 -3.56 34.18
C ALA A 139 -8.00 -3.42 35.68
N ARG A 140 -6.89 -2.77 36.05
CA ARG A 140 -6.57 -2.45 37.46
C ARG A 140 -7.59 -1.49 38.06
N ARG A 141 -7.98 -0.43 37.33
CA ARG A 141 -9.03 0.52 37.76
C ARG A 141 -10.37 -0.17 37.98
N MET A 142 -10.79 -1.02 37.04
CA MET A 142 -12.04 -1.78 37.15
C MET A 142 -12.03 -2.74 38.35
N ARG A 143 -10.93 -3.47 38.58
CA ARG A 143 -10.81 -4.37 39.75
C ARG A 143 -10.89 -3.60 41.07
N ALA A 144 -10.22 -2.46 41.17
CA ALA A 144 -10.26 -1.64 42.38
C ALA A 144 -11.67 -1.08 42.64
N ALA A 145 -12.36 -0.60 41.60
CA ALA A 145 -13.73 -0.10 41.74
C ALA A 145 -14.72 -1.21 42.11
N ALA A 146 -14.60 -2.40 41.51
CA ALA A 146 -15.43 -3.55 41.85
C ALA A 146 -15.25 -3.98 43.31
N MET A 147 -14.00 -4.04 43.79
CA MET A 147 -13.72 -4.32 45.21
C MET A 147 -14.31 -3.26 46.14
N ALA A 148 -14.27 -1.98 45.75
CA ALA A 148 -14.85 -0.90 46.54
C ALA A 148 -16.38 -0.97 46.62
N ASP A 149 -17.06 -1.28 45.50
CA ASP A 149 -18.51 -1.47 45.47
C ASP A 149 -18.93 -2.72 46.27
N GLU A 150 -18.17 -3.81 46.16
CA GLU A 150 -18.40 -5.02 46.96
C GLU A 150 -18.24 -4.72 48.46
N ALA A 151 -17.17 -4.02 48.86
CA ALA A 151 -16.95 -3.61 50.25
C ALA A 151 -18.06 -2.69 50.76
N ALA A 152 -18.60 -1.80 49.92
CA ALA A 152 -19.71 -0.93 50.28
C ALA A 152 -21.04 -1.69 50.44
N ARG A 153 -21.24 -2.79 49.70
CA ARG A 153 -22.44 -3.64 49.78
C ARG A 153 -22.34 -4.73 50.85
N ALA A 154 -21.14 -5.03 51.32
CA ALA A 154 -20.93 -6.08 52.31
C ALA A 154 -21.66 -5.75 53.62
N PRO A 155 -22.47 -6.66 54.18
CA PRO A 155 -23.09 -6.46 55.48
C PRO A 155 -22.00 -6.39 56.55
N VAL A 156 -21.88 -5.24 57.20
CA VAL A 156 -20.84 -5.05 58.22
C VAL A 156 -21.27 -5.78 59.50
N PHE A 157 -20.65 -6.92 59.76
CA PHE A 157 -20.88 -7.68 61.01
C PHE A 157 -20.06 -7.05 62.13
N PHE A 158 -20.71 -6.30 63.02
CA PHE A 158 -20.14 -5.97 64.32
C PHE A 158 -20.96 -6.65 65.42
N GLN A 159 -20.29 -7.42 66.29
CA GLN A 159 -20.82 -7.76 67.61
C GLN A 159 -20.45 -6.64 68.58
N LEU A 160 -21.45 -5.86 69.02
CA LEU A 160 -21.32 -5.02 70.21
C LEU A 160 -21.33 -5.95 71.43
N GLN A 161 -20.16 -6.29 71.96
CA GLN A 161 -20.08 -6.85 73.31
C GLN A 161 -20.49 -5.74 74.29
N SER A 162 -21.76 -5.80 74.71
CA SER A 162 -22.25 -5.08 75.88
C SER A 162 -21.69 -5.75 77.12
N GLU A 163 -20.51 -5.33 77.57
CA GLU A 163 -20.02 -5.67 78.91
C GLU A 163 -20.63 -4.66 79.90
N ALA A 164 -21.70 -5.08 80.56
CA ALA A 164 -22.22 -4.43 81.76
C ALA A 164 -21.61 -5.16 82.97
N GLY A 165 -20.78 -4.43 83.72
CA GLY A 165 -20.25 -4.78 85.03
C GLY A 165 -20.02 -3.51 85.83
#